data_AF-A0AAW4KSX7-F1
#
_entry.id   AF-A0AAW4KSX7-F1
#
_cell.length_a   1.000
_cell.length_b   1.000
_cell.length_c   1.000
_cell.angle_alpha   90.00
_cell.angle_beta   90.00
_cell.angle_gamma   90.00
#
_symmetry.space_group_name_H-M   'P 1'
#
loop_
_entity.id
_entity.type
_entity.pdbx_description
1 polymer ?
#
loop_
_entity_poly.entity_id
_entity_poly.type
_entity_poly.pdbx_seq_one_letter_code
_entity_poly.pdbx_strand_id
1 'polypeptide(L)' 'ADIALVTRSYLSDFMARNADMAGQFLVSERIDQVYHHYALLRPQAPITGEAFSALLKGLRSSGQMLKIFEPYRIDVTPLP' A
#
# COMPACT_ATOMS: atom_id res chain seq x y z
N ALA A 1 12.79 20.09 -10.39
CA ALA A 1 11.36 20.10 -10.06
C ALA A 1 11.25 20.49 -8.60
N ASP A 2 10.42 21.46 -8.27
CA ASP A 2 10.34 22.01 -6.89
C ASP A 2 9.38 21.21 -6.00
N ILE A 3 8.45 20.46 -6.60
CA ILE A 3 7.48 19.60 -5.93
C ILE A 3 7.29 18.32 -6.76
N ALA A 4 7.16 17.17 -6.09
CA ALA A 4 6.85 15.89 -6.73
C ALA A 4 5.70 15.19 -6.00
N LEU A 5 4.77 14.60 -6.76
CA LEU A 5 3.72 13.73 -6.23
C LEU A 5 4.21 12.29 -6.19
N VAL A 6 4.14 11.66 -5.02
CA VAL A 6 4.50 10.25 -4.81
C VAL A 6 3.52 9.59 -3.86
N THR A 7 3.45 8.26 -3.88
CA THR A 7 2.67 7.52 -2.89
C THR A 7 3.38 7.55 -1.53
N ARG A 8 2.60 7.52 -0.44
CA ARG A 8 3.16 7.47 0.94
C ARG A 8 4.02 6.23 1.17
N SER A 9 3.63 5.09 0.60
CA SER A 9 4.38 3.84 0.69
C SER A 9 5.74 3.95 0.00
N TYR A 10 5.78 4.52 -1.21
CA TYR A 10 7.04 4.80 -1.91
C TYR A 10 7.93 5.74 -1.10
N LEU A 11 7.39 6.87 -0.63
CA LEU A 11 8.16 7.83 0.15
C LEU A 11 8.72 7.20 1.43
N SER A 12 7.93 6.38 2.11
CA SER A 12 8.36 5.67 3.32
C SER A 12 9.50 4.68 3.05
N ASP A 13 9.39 3.86 2.00
CA ASP A 13 10.46 2.92 1.59
C ASP A 13 11.72 3.67 1.13
N PHE A 14 11.55 4.75 0.35
CA PHE A 14 12.67 5.58 -0.11
C PHE A 14 13.44 6.19 1.06
N MET A 15 12.75 6.79 2.03
CA MET A 15 13.37 7.39 3.22
C MET A 15 14.04 6.34 4.11
N ALA A 16 13.46 5.14 4.23
CA ALA A 16 14.05 4.04 4.99
C ALA A 16 15.38 3.55 4.38
N ARG A 17 15.51 3.60 3.05
CA ARG A 17 16.73 3.20 2.32
C ARG A 17 17.76 4.32 2.16
N ASN A 18 17.34 5.58 2.27
CA ASN A 18 18.17 6.77 2.02
C ASN A 18 18.02 7.76 3.18
N ALA A 19 18.36 7.32 4.39
CA ALA A 19 18.15 8.11 5.62
C ALA A 19 18.90 9.46 5.62
N ASP A 20 20.03 9.54 4.93
CA ASP A 20 20.83 10.74 4.72
C ASP A 20 20.14 11.79 3.83
N MET A 21 19.22 11.36 2.96
CA MET A 21 18.43 12.25 2.12
C MET A 21 17.19 12.81 2.82
N ALA A 22 16.78 12.24 3.96
CA ALA A 22 15.52 12.60 4.61
C ALA A 22 15.43 14.08 5.00
N GLY A 23 16.54 14.67 5.45
CA GLY A 23 16.61 16.10 5.81
C GLY A 23 16.53 17.06 4.63
N GLN A 24 16.57 16.56 3.39
CA GLN A 24 16.55 17.38 2.17
C GLN A 24 15.14 17.59 1.62
N PHE A 25 14.13 16.92 2.19
CA PHE A 25 12.74 17.00 1.72
C PHE A 25 11.83 17.57 2.80
N LEU A 26 10.87 18.39 2.38
CA LEU A 26 9.72 18.77 3.17
C LEU A 26 8.51 17.97 2.70
N VAL A 27 7.95 17.14 3.59
CA VAL A 27 6.77 16.34 3.28
C VAL A 27 5.53 17.14 3.62
N SER A 28 4.68 17.39 2.62
CA SER A 28 3.38 18.03 2.83
C SER A 28 2.46 17.13 3.65
N GLU A 29 1.74 17.70 4.63
CA GLU A 29 0.71 17.00 5.40
C GLU A 29 -0.60 16.83 4.62
N ARG A 30 -0.80 17.62 3.56
CA ARG A 30 -1.99 17.57 2.71
C ARG A 30 -1.93 16.35 1.79
N ILE A 31 -2.91 15.46 1.94
CA ILE A 31 -3.15 14.38 0.98
C ILE A 31 -3.85 14.97 -0.24
N ASP A 32 -3.27 14.78 -1.41
CA ASP A 32 -3.90 15.18 -2.67
C ASP A 32 -5.04 14.23 -3.04
N GLN A 33 -4.80 12.91 -2.95
CA GLN A 33 -5.74 11.87 -3.38
C GLN A 33 -5.62 10.59 -2.54
N VAL A 34 -6.74 9.88 -2.38
CA VAL A 34 -6.81 8.55 -1.74
C VAL A 34 -7.18 7.51 -2.79
N TYR A 35 -6.30 6.52 -2.98
CA TYR A 35 -6.50 5.43 -3.93
C TYR A 35 -6.89 4.15 -3.20
N HIS A 36 -7.99 3.52 -3.66
CA HIS A 36 -8.37 2.18 -3.22
C HIS A 36 -7.72 1.16 -4.14
N HIS A 37 -6.83 0.34 -3.58
CA HIS A 37 -6.18 -0.72 -4.34
C HIS A 37 -7.14 -1.88 -4.59
N TYR A 38 -7.30 -2.24 -5.86
CA TYR A 38 -8.05 -3.40 -6.30
C TYR A 38 -7.14 -4.38 -7.02
N ALA A 39 -7.49 -5.65 -6.99
CA ALA A 39 -6.88 -6.67 -7.83
C ALA A 39 -7.71 -6.88 -9.09
N LEU A 40 -7.07 -6.81 -10.25
CA LEU A 40 -7.69 -7.12 -11.52
C LEU A 40 -7.35 -8.55 -11.92
N LEU A 41 -8.38 -9.34 -12.23
CA LEU A 41 -8.24 -10.71 -12.72
C LEU A 41 -8.61 -10.73 -14.20
N ARG A 42 -7.83 -11.45 -15.00
CA ARG A 42 -8.16 -11.67 -16.41
C ARG A 42 -9.45 -12.49 -16.54
N PRO A 43 -10.21 -12.28 -17.62
CA PRO A 43 -11.24 -13.23 -18.02
C PRO A 43 -10.65 -14.65 -18.12
N GLN A 44 -11.40 -15.63 -17.59
CA GLN A 44 -11.02 -17.04 -17.52
C GLN A 44 -9.69 -17.29 -16.78
N ALA A 45 -9.39 -16.48 -15.76
CA ALA A 45 -8.32 -16.77 -14.81
C ALA A 45 -8.57 -18.12 -14.09
N PRO A 46 -7.50 -18.84 -13.68
CA PRO A 46 -7.63 -20.09 -12.93
C PRO A 46 -8.20 -19.91 -11.52
N ILE A 47 -8.33 -18.67 -11.04
CA ILE A 47 -8.95 -18.31 -9.77
C ILE A 47 -10.06 -17.29 -10.02
N THR A 48 -11.22 -17.48 -9.40
CA THR A 48 -12.33 -16.52 -9.49
C THR A 48 -12.10 -15.33 -8.57
N GLY A 49 -12.82 -14.23 -8.82
CA GLY A 49 -12.77 -13.05 -7.96
C GLY A 49 -13.20 -13.35 -6.52
N GLU A 50 -14.23 -14.19 -6.36
CA GLU A 50 -14.76 -14.61 -5.06
C GLU A 50 -13.74 -15.44 -4.29
N ALA A 51 -13.11 -16.42 -4.96
CA ALA A 51 -12.08 -17.25 -4.35
C ALA A 51 -10.86 -16.40 -3.92
N PHE A 52 -10.42 -15.48 -4.78
CA PHE A 52 -9.32 -14.58 -4.45
C PHE A 52 -9.67 -13.64 -3.29
N SER A 53 -10.87 -13.08 -3.27
CA SER A 53 -11.38 -12.25 -2.18
C SER A 53 -11.43 -13.02 -0.86
N ALA A 54 -11.87 -14.28 -0.87
CA ALA A 54 -11.89 -15.13 0.32
C ALA A 54 -10.48 -15.39 0.88
N LEU A 55 -9.48 -15.59 0.01
CA LEU A 55 -8.08 -15.71 0.43
C LEU A 55 -7.58 -14.43 1.11
N LEU A 56 -7.82 -13.27 0.51
CA LEU A 56 -7.46 -11.98 1.10
C LEU A 56 -8.15 -11.76 2.45
N LYS A 57 -9.43 -12.14 2.57
CA LYS A 57 -10.16 -12.09 3.84
C LYS A 57 -9.53 -12.97 4.91
N GLY A 58 -9.09 -14.18 4.56
CA GLY A 58 -8.38 -15.09 5.48
C GLY A 58 -7.03 -14.54 5.95
N LEU A 59 -6.26 -13.91 5.05
CA LEU A 59 -5.01 -13.23 5.40
C LEU A 59 -5.27 -12.06 6.34
N ARG A 60 -6.34 -11.30 6.11
CA ARG A 60 -6.73 -10.19 6.97
C ARG A 60 -7.15 -10.68 8.36
N SER A 61 -8.05 -11.65 8.45
CA SER A 61 -8.57 -12.14 9.74
C SER A 61 -7.51 -12.82 10.60
N SER A 62 -6.51 -13.46 9.97
CA SER A 62 -5.38 -14.07 10.67
C SER A 62 -4.28 -13.09 11.07
N GLY A 63 -4.37 -11.82 10.68
CA GLY A 63 -3.32 -10.81 10.88
C GLY A 63 -2.08 -11.01 10.01
N GLN A 64 -2.02 -12.03 9.16
CA GLN A 64 -0.91 -12.28 8.26
C GLN A 64 -0.79 -11.19 7.20
N MET A 65 -1.92 -10.59 6.79
CA MET A 65 -1.92 -9.45 5.89
C MET A 65 -1.13 -8.27 6.47
N LEU A 66 -1.27 -7.97 7.77
CA LEU A 66 -0.51 -6.90 8.41
C LEU A 66 1.00 -7.19 8.36
N LYS A 67 1.42 -8.42 8.65
CA LYS A 67 2.84 -8.82 8.59
C LYS A 67 3.45 -8.65 7.20
N ILE A 68 2.66 -8.86 6.14
CA ILE A 68 3.10 -8.65 4.76
C ILE A 68 3.30 -7.16 4.46
N PHE A 69 2.43 -6.29 4.99
CA PHE A 69 2.38 -4.87 4.64
C PHE A 69 3.18 -3.96 5.58
N GLU A 70 3.41 -4.36 6.83
CA GLU A 70 4.14 -3.59 7.84
C GLU A 70 5.52 -3.11 7.38
N PRO A 71 6.37 -3.93 6.71
CA PRO A 71 7.67 -3.47 6.22
C PRO A 71 7.57 -2.30 5.23
N TYR A 72 6.43 -2.15 4.55
CA TYR A 72 6.17 -1.11 3.55
C TYR A 72 5.39 0.09 4.13
N ARG A 73 5.11 0.09 5.44
CA ARG A 73 4.27 1.10 6.11
C ARG A 73 2.90 1.31 5.43
N ILE A 74 2.30 0.21 4.98
CA ILE A 74 0.96 0.21 4.41
C ILE A 74 -0.02 -0.23 5.48
N ASP A 75 -0.93 0.66 5.85
CA ASP A 75 -1.97 0.34 6.83
C ASP A 75 -3.03 -0.58 6.23
N VAL A 76 -3.35 -1.66 6.95
CA VAL A 76 -4.47 -2.55 6.60
C VAL A 76 -5.72 -2.02 7.27
N THR A 77 -6.42 -1.11 6.59
CA THR A 77 -7.64 -0.50 7.12
C THR A 77 -8.85 -1.43 6.98
N PRO A 78 -9.82 -1.36 7.93
CA PRO A 78 -11.12 -1.98 7.75
C PRO A 78 -11.77 -1.51 6.44
N LEU A 79 -12.50 -2.40 5.77
CA LEU A 79 -13.38 -1.95 4.69
C LEU A 79 -14.51 -1.12 5.35
N PRO A 80 -14.86 0.05 4.79
CA PRO A 80 -16.02 0.83 5.26
C PRO A 80 -17.33 0.05 5.06
#